data_AF-A0A354X8V5-F1
#
_entry.id   AF-A0A354X8V5-F1
#
_cell.length_a   1.000
_cell.length_b   1.000
_cell.length_c   1.000
_cell.angle_alpha   90.00
_cell.angle_beta   90.00
_cell.angle_gamma   90.00
#
_symmetry.space_group_name_H-M   'P 1'
#
loop_
_entity.id
_entity.type
_entity.pdbx_description
1 polymer ?
#
loop_
_entity_poly.entity_id
_entity_poly.type
_entity_poly.pdbx_seq_one_letter_code
_entity_poly.pdbx_strand_id
1 'polypeptide(L)'
;PAIVGVLFIIGLIAAAYAAAGSALTALTTSFTVDILESRKHKTEQQVTRTRKQVHVGMAVGMGVVIYIINILNNESVINTVYTLASYTYGPLLGMFAFGIFNKRAIRDKWVPLIAIASPILCFILDVNSEQWFGGYQFSHERLILNAFFTFMGLLFLTMGKDRKRLLHERV
;
A
#
# COMPACT_ATOMS: atom_id res chain seq x y z
N PRO A 1 7.90 19.23 -34.78
CA PRO A 1 6.91 20.31 -35.02
C PRO A 1 6.34 20.83 -33.69
N ALA A 2 6.20 22.16 -33.53
CA ALA A 2 5.74 22.77 -32.26
C ALA A 2 4.40 22.21 -31.76
N ILE A 3 3.48 21.87 -32.68
CA ILE A 3 2.18 21.27 -32.37
C ILE A 3 2.28 19.94 -31.61
N VAL A 4 3.31 19.13 -31.88
CA VAL A 4 3.54 17.85 -31.18
C VAL A 4 3.96 18.10 -29.73
N GLY A 5 4.79 19.12 -29.48
CA GLY A 5 5.22 19.50 -28.13
C GLY A 5 4.05 19.99 -27.27
N VAL A 6 3.16 20.80 -27.85
CA VAL A 6 1.94 21.28 -27.16
C VAL A 6 1.02 20.11 -26.83
N LEU A 7 0.75 19.22 -27.79
CA LEU A 7 -0.08 18.03 -27.56
C LEU A 7 0.53 17.10 -26.51
N PHE A 8 1.85 16.95 -26.48
CA PHE A 8 2.55 16.15 -25.48
C PHE A 8 2.38 16.71 -24.06
N ILE A 9 2.56 18.02 -23.86
CA ILE A 9 2.40 18.65 -22.54
C ILE A 9 0.95 18.53 -22.06
N ILE A 10 -0.03 18.77 -22.95
CA ILE A 10 -1.46 18.60 -22.62
C ILE A 10 -1.73 17.15 -22.20
N GLY A 11 -1.22 16.18 -22.96
CA GLY A 11 -1.35 14.76 -22.64
C GLY A 11 -0.71 14.38 -21.29
N LEU A 12 0.49 14.90 -21.01
CA LEU A 12 1.20 14.67 -19.76
C LEU A 12 0.42 15.21 -18.55
N ILE A 13 -0.07 16.45 -18.63
CA ILE A 13 -0.88 17.08 -17.57
C ILE A 13 -2.20 16.32 -17.38
N ALA A 14 -2.87 15.95 -18.48
CA ALA A 14 -4.12 15.21 -18.43
C ALA A 14 -3.94 13.84 -17.75
N ALA A 15 -2.88 13.09 -18.08
CA ALA A 15 -2.57 11.81 -17.46
C ALA A 15 -2.28 11.95 -15.96
N ALA A 16 -1.48 12.97 -15.58
CA ALA A 16 -1.18 13.24 -14.17
C ALA A 16 -2.44 13.60 -13.37
N TYR A 17 -3.32 14.45 -13.92
CA TYR A 17 -4.56 14.85 -13.27
C TYR A 17 -5.54 13.67 -13.11
N ALA A 18 -5.65 12.81 -14.13
CA ALA A 18 -6.46 11.60 -14.05
C ALA A 18 -5.96 10.60 -12.98
N ALA A 19 -4.64 10.41 -12.89
CA ALA A 19 -4.04 9.56 -11.87
C ALA A 19 -4.24 10.13 -10.44
N ALA A 20 -3.99 11.43 -10.26
CA ALA A 20 -4.19 12.09 -8.96
C ALA A 20 -5.67 12.07 -8.54
N GLY A 21 -6.60 12.34 -9.47
CA GLY A 21 -8.03 12.35 -9.20
C GLY A 21 -8.56 10.97 -8.77
N SER A 22 -8.11 9.90 -9.41
CA SER A 22 -8.50 8.53 -9.03
C SER A 22 -7.93 8.13 -7.67
N ALA A 23 -6.67 8.47 -7.37
CA ALA A 23 -6.05 8.23 -6.07
C ALA A 23 -6.78 8.98 -4.94
N LEU A 24 -7.09 10.27 -5.14
CA LEU A 24 -7.82 11.06 -4.14
C LEU A 24 -9.24 10.52 -3.89
N THR A 25 -9.92 10.05 -4.94
CA THR A 25 -11.25 9.44 -4.85
C THR A 25 -11.22 8.11 -4.11
N ALA A 26 -10.25 7.25 -4.41
CA ALA A 26 -10.04 5.99 -3.70
C ALA A 26 -9.79 6.24 -2.21
N LEU A 27 -8.88 7.16 -1.88
CA LEU A 27 -8.54 7.51 -0.50
C LEU A 27 -9.74 8.10 0.26
N THR A 28 -10.52 8.98 -0.40
CA THR A 28 -11.78 9.51 0.15
C THR A 28 -12.78 8.39 0.45
N THR A 29 -12.91 7.44 -0.47
CA THR A 29 -13.90 6.35 -0.36
C THR A 29 -13.50 5.38 0.74
N SER A 30 -12.26 4.92 0.75
CA SER A 30 -11.74 4.03 1.79
C SER A 30 -11.82 4.68 3.16
N PHE A 31 -11.49 5.96 3.32
CA PHE A 31 -11.63 6.63 4.61
C PHE A 31 -13.09 6.78 5.04
N THR A 32 -13.98 7.14 4.11
CA THR A 32 -15.41 7.32 4.42
C THR A 32 -16.09 5.99 4.80
N VAL A 33 -15.76 4.90 4.09
CA VAL A 33 -16.44 3.61 4.24
C VAL A 33 -15.73 2.68 5.22
N ASP A 34 -14.40 2.59 5.17
CA ASP A 34 -13.64 1.61 5.94
C ASP A 34 -13.24 2.15 7.32
N ILE A 35 -12.92 3.46 7.41
CA ILE A 35 -12.46 4.09 8.66
C ILE A 35 -13.60 4.74 9.43
N LEU A 36 -14.36 5.63 8.78
CA LEU A 36 -15.51 6.31 9.41
C LEU A 36 -16.75 5.41 9.49
N GLU A 37 -16.73 4.26 8.81
CA GLU A 37 -17.86 3.34 8.68
C GLU A 37 -19.17 4.05 8.36
N SER A 38 -19.14 5.13 7.58
CA SER A 38 -20.20 6.13 7.57
C SER A 38 -21.54 5.61 7.04
N ARG A 39 -21.56 4.46 6.38
CA ARG A 39 -22.78 3.77 5.93
C ARG A 39 -23.55 3.11 7.07
N LYS A 40 -22.90 2.85 8.22
CA LYS A 40 -23.58 2.34 9.40
C LYS A 40 -24.34 3.48 10.07
N HIS A 41 -25.67 3.34 10.17
CA HIS A 41 -26.56 4.22 10.94
C HIS A 41 -26.68 5.70 10.46
N LYS A 42 -26.37 6.02 9.20
CA LYS A 42 -26.58 7.36 8.62
C LYS A 42 -27.47 7.31 7.38
N THR A 43 -28.21 8.39 7.13
CA THR A 43 -28.98 8.54 5.88
C THR A 43 -28.06 8.84 4.69
N GLU A 44 -28.49 8.52 3.47
CA GLU A 44 -27.72 8.79 2.23
C GLU A 44 -27.29 10.27 2.11
N GLN A 45 -28.12 11.20 2.58
CA GLN A 45 -27.82 12.63 2.59
C GLN A 45 -26.68 12.98 3.56
N GLN A 46 -26.65 12.36 4.74
CA GLN A 46 -25.58 12.53 5.73
C GLN A 46 -24.26 11.89 5.27
N VAL A 47 -24.33 10.72 4.63
CA VAL A 47 -23.16 10.05 4.03
C VAL A 47 -22.57 10.92 2.93
N THR A 48 -23.40 11.48 2.05
CA THR A 48 -22.95 12.37 0.97
C THR A 48 -22.26 13.63 1.51
N ARG A 49 -22.80 14.25 2.57
CA ARG A 49 -22.18 15.41 3.21
C ARG A 49 -20.83 15.04 3.82
N THR A 50 -20.76 13.91 4.52
CA THR A 50 -19.51 13.39 5.12
C THR A 50 -18.47 13.16 4.04
N ARG A 51 -18.82 12.48 2.94
CA ARG A 51 -17.91 12.22 1.82
C ARG A 51 -17.34 13.49 1.21
N LYS A 52 -18.17 14.55 1.04
CA LYS A 52 -17.69 15.85 0.53
C LYS A 52 -16.68 16.50 1.47
N GLN A 53 -16.94 16.47 2.78
CA GLN A 53 -16.02 17.01 3.79
C GLN A 53 -14.70 16.23 3.83
N VAL A 54 -14.78 14.90 3.81
CA VAL A 54 -13.60 14.01 3.73
C VAL A 54 -12.82 14.30 2.44
N HIS A 55 -13.49 14.43 1.28
CA HIS A 55 -12.81 14.67 0.01
C HIS A 55 -11.96 15.95 0.03
N VAL A 56 -12.49 17.05 0.58
CA VAL A 56 -11.75 18.30 0.76
C VAL A 56 -10.59 18.10 1.74
N GLY A 57 -10.82 17.44 2.87
CA GLY A 57 -9.77 17.13 3.84
C GLY A 57 -8.63 16.28 3.24
N MET A 58 -8.98 15.30 2.40
CA MET A 58 -8.02 14.47 1.70
C MET A 58 -7.25 15.23 0.62
N ALA A 59 -7.90 16.15 -0.10
CA ALA A 59 -7.23 16.98 -1.10
C ALA A 59 -6.16 17.88 -0.44
N VAL A 60 -6.52 18.51 0.68
CA VAL A 60 -5.58 19.32 1.48
C VAL A 60 -4.47 18.44 2.05
N GLY A 61 -4.80 17.29 2.64
CA GLY A 61 -3.82 16.35 3.20
C GLY A 61 -2.83 15.84 2.15
N MET A 62 -3.30 15.48 0.96
CA MET A 62 -2.45 15.08 -0.16
C MET A 62 -1.50 16.20 -0.58
N GLY A 63 -1.99 17.45 -0.66
CA GLY A 63 -1.13 18.61 -0.92
C GLY A 63 -0.06 18.84 0.14
N VAL A 64 -0.42 18.68 1.43
CA VAL A 64 0.54 18.79 2.55
C VAL A 64 1.60 17.70 2.48
N VAL A 65 1.22 16.45 2.22
CA VAL A 65 2.18 15.34 2.10
C VAL A 65 3.14 15.56 0.94
N ILE A 66 2.64 16.00 -0.23
CA ILE A 66 3.49 16.34 -1.38
C ILE A 66 4.48 17.46 -1.01
N TYR A 67 4.01 18.50 -0.34
CA TYR A 67 4.86 19.61 0.10
C TYR A 67 5.94 19.15 1.09
N ILE A 68 5.58 18.33 2.07
CA ILE A 68 6.52 17.76 3.05
C ILE A 68 7.59 16.91 2.35
N ILE A 69 7.20 16.04 1.43
CA ILE A 69 8.16 15.22 0.66
C ILE A 69 9.11 16.11 -0.13
N ASN A 70 8.61 17.21 -0.72
CA ASN A 70 9.42 18.14 -1.49
C ASN A 70 10.47 18.89 -0.65
N ILE A 71 10.16 19.25 0.61
CA ILE A 71 11.11 19.99 1.48
C ILE A 71 12.07 19.09 2.25
N LEU A 72 11.68 17.85 2.56
CA LEU A 72 12.51 16.95 3.38
C LEU A 72 13.54 16.16 2.57
N ASN A 73 13.39 16.05 1.25
CA ASN A 73 14.23 15.18 0.44
C ASN A 73 15.21 15.97 -0.42
N ASN A 74 16.49 15.61 -0.31
CA ASN A 74 17.53 16.01 -1.26
C ASN A 74 17.59 15.05 -2.47
N GLU A 75 16.88 13.93 -2.41
CA GLU A 75 16.70 13.00 -3.52
C GLU A 75 15.48 13.35 -4.38
N SER A 76 15.43 12.79 -5.58
CA SER A 76 14.26 12.92 -6.44
C SER A 76 13.00 12.43 -5.72
N VAL A 77 11.95 13.27 -5.72
CA VAL A 77 10.63 12.97 -5.14
C VAL A 77 10.12 11.58 -5.54
N ILE A 78 10.41 11.16 -6.77
CA ILE A 78 10.03 9.85 -7.28
C ILE A 78 10.66 8.70 -6.48
N ASN A 79 11.94 8.80 -6.12
CA ASN A 79 12.66 7.76 -5.38
C ASN A 79 12.11 7.63 -3.96
N THR A 80 11.81 8.75 -3.32
CA THR A 80 11.20 8.74 -1.98
C THR A 80 9.84 8.05 -2.00
N VAL A 81 8.98 8.42 -2.95
CA VAL A 81 7.65 7.80 -3.09
C VAL A 81 7.80 6.30 -3.38
N TYR A 82 8.70 5.90 -4.28
CA TYR A 82 8.96 4.49 -4.55
C TYR A 82 9.50 3.72 -3.35
N THR A 83 10.38 4.32 -2.56
CA THR A 83 10.94 3.69 -1.35
C THR A 83 9.84 3.47 -0.32
N LEU A 84 9.02 4.50 -0.04
CA LEU A 84 7.87 4.39 0.86
C LEU A 84 6.85 3.36 0.37
N ALA A 85 6.55 3.35 -0.94
CA ALA A 85 5.67 2.36 -1.54
C ALA A 85 6.25 0.94 -1.42
N SER A 86 7.56 0.76 -1.58
CA SER A 86 8.21 -0.56 -1.46
C SER A 86 8.07 -1.15 -0.06
N TYR A 87 8.23 -0.32 0.98
CA TYR A 87 8.09 -0.78 2.37
C TYR A 87 6.63 -1.03 2.78
N THR A 88 5.69 -0.22 2.29
CA THR A 88 4.27 -0.30 2.67
C THR A 88 3.45 -1.26 1.81
N TYR A 89 3.68 -1.27 0.50
CA TYR A 89 2.95 -2.14 -0.44
C TYR A 89 3.56 -3.54 -0.51
N GLY A 90 4.82 -3.74 -0.09
CA GLY A 90 5.43 -5.06 0.00
C GLY A 90 4.56 -6.07 0.77
N PRO A 91 4.20 -5.79 2.03
CA PRO A 91 3.33 -6.69 2.80
C PRO A 91 1.93 -6.87 2.20
N LEU A 92 1.33 -5.79 1.67
CA LEU A 92 0.03 -5.87 1.01
C LEU A 92 0.07 -6.81 -0.20
N LEU A 93 1.11 -6.68 -1.04
CA LEU A 93 1.35 -7.53 -2.19
C LEU A 93 1.58 -8.99 -1.77
N GLY A 94 2.36 -9.23 -0.72
CA GLY A 94 2.60 -10.57 -0.18
C GLY A 94 1.35 -11.24 0.37
N MET A 95 0.54 -10.50 1.14
CA MET A 95 -0.76 -10.98 1.64
C MET A 95 -1.74 -11.28 0.49
N PHE A 96 -1.80 -10.40 -0.50
CA PHE A 96 -2.68 -10.56 -1.66
C PHE A 96 -2.27 -11.75 -2.53
N ALA A 97 -0.98 -11.89 -2.85
CA ALA A 97 -0.44 -13.02 -3.57
C ALA A 97 -0.70 -14.34 -2.81
N PHE A 98 -0.51 -14.35 -1.48
CA PHE A 98 -0.83 -15.50 -0.66
C PHE A 98 -2.30 -15.91 -0.78
N GLY A 99 -3.22 -14.95 -0.69
CA GLY A 99 -4.66 -15.21 -0.83
C GLY A 99 -5.07 -15.76 -2.21
N ILE A 100 -4.40 -15.34 -3.29
CA ILE A 100 -4.66 -15.86 -4.65
C ILE A 100 -4.13 -17.27 -4.81
N PHE A 101 -2.88 -17.52 -4.41
CA PHE A 101 -2.21 -18.82 -4.66
C PHE A 101 -2.52 -19.89 -3.62
N ASN A 102 -2.92 -19.52 -2.40
CA ASN A 102 -3.17 -20.46 -1.30
C ASN A 102 -4.59 -20.33 -0.74
N LYS A 103 -5.33 -21.45 -0.72
CA LYS A 103 -6.66 -21.56 -0.07
C LYS A 103 -6.59 -21.96 1.41
N ARG A 104 -5.41 -21.87 2.02
CA ARG A 104 -5.16 -22.32 3.40
C ARG A 104 -5.59 -21.23 4.38
N ALA A 105 -6.29 -21.65 5.44
CA ALA A 105 -6.62 -20.73 6.53
C ALA A 105 -5.35 -20.40 7.32
N ILE A 106 -5.13 -19.12 7.57
CA ILE A 106 -4.03 -18.59 8.37
C ILE A 106 -4.54 -18.20 9.75
N ARG A 107 -3.64 -18.07 10.70
CA ARG A 107 -3.98 -17.56 12.03
C ARG A 107 -4.00 -16.03 11.99
N ASP A 108 -5.19 -15.45 11.81
CA ASP A 108 -5.38 -14.01 11.61
C ASP A 108 -4.68 -13.13 12.66
N LYS A 109 -4.63 -13.60 13.91
CA LYS A 109 -3.97 -12.88 15.02
C LYS A 109 -2.47 -12.60 14.80
N TRP A 110 -1.78 -13.40 13.99
CA TRP A 110 -0.35 -13.28 13.75
C TRP A 110 -0.01 -12.52 12.47
N VAL A 111 -1.00 -12.25 11.61
CA VAL A 111 -0.81 -11.56 10.32
C VAL A 111 -0.21 -10.16 10.49
N PRO A 112 -0.70 -9.29 11.42
CA PRO A 112 -0.11 -7.97 11.60
C PRO A 112 1.36 -8.00 12.03
N LEU A 113 1.75 -9.00 12.82
CA LEU A 113 3.14 -9.17 13.25
C LEU A 113 4.06 -9.46 12.06
N ILE A 114 3.62 -10.29 11.12
CA ILE A 114 4.38 -10.58 9.90
C ILE A 114 4.44 -9.37 8.98
N ALA A 115 3.35 -8.63 8.85
CA ALA A 115 3.30 -7.42 8.02
C ALA A 115 4.25 -6.33 8.51
N ILE A 116 4.59 -6.29 9.80
CA ILE A 116 5.59 -5.39 10.39
C ILE A 116 6.99 -6.00 10.33
N ALA A 117 7.13 -7.30 10.63
CA ALA A 117 8.42 -7.98 10.62
C ALA A 117 9.06 -7.98 9.23
N SER A 118 8.25 -8.10 8.17
CA SER A 118 8.73 -8.16 6.80
C SER A 118 9.48 -6.89 6.33
N PRO A 119 8.93 -5.67 6.48
CA PRO A 119 9.67 -4.43 6.25
C PRO A 119 10.95 -4.31 7.08
N ILE A 120 10.92 -4.74 8.36
CA ILE A 120 12.09 -4.70 9.25
C ILE A 120 13.19 -5.62 8.73
N LEU A 121 12.86 -6.86 8.36
CA LEU A 121 13.81 -7.80 7.77
C LEU A 121 14.36 -7.28 6.44
N CYS A 122 13.50 -6.69 5.62
CA CYS A 122 13.91 -6.07 4.36
C CYS A 122 14.88 -4.91 4.59
N PHE A 123 14.62 -4.06 5.60
CA PHE A 123 15.51 -2.96 5.98
C PHE A 123 16.86 -3.45 6.52
N ILE A 124 16.88 -4.48 7.36
CA ILE A 124 18.13 -5.07 7.86
C ILE A 124 18.96 -5.61 6.70
N LEU A 125 18.33 -6.30 5.74
CA LEU A 125 19.02 -6.81 4.56
C LEU A 125 19.52 -5.69 3.67
N ASP A 126 18.74 -4.63 3.48
CA ASP A 126 19.12 -3.45 2.70
C ASP A 126 20.42 -2.83 3.25
N VAL A 127 20.48 -2.59 4.57
CA VAL A 127 21.65 -2.00 5.23
C VAL A 127 22.90 -2.90 5.19
N ASN A 128 22.72 -4.22 5.27
CA ASN A 128 23.85 -5.17 5.28
C ASN A 128 24.21 -5.70 3.88
N SER A 129 23.43 -5.33 2.85
CA SER A 129 23.51 -5.94 1.52
C SER A 129 24.85 -5.76 0.85
N GLU A 130 25.44 -4.56 0.96
CA GLU A 130 26.73 -4.23 0.37
C GLU A 130 27.85 -5.14 0.92
N GLN A 131 27.81 -5.47 2.21
CA GLN A 131 28.79 -6.34 2.85
C GLN A 131 28.51 -7.83 2.57
N TRP A 132 27.24 -8.25 2.56
CA TRP A 132 26.87 -9.66 2.46
C TRP A 132 26.80 -10.17 1.02
N PHE A 133 26.49 -9.31 0.06
CA PHE A 133 26.31 -9.66 -1.36
C PHE A 133 27.38 -9.04 -2.26
N GLY A 134 28.52 -8.62 -1.71
CA GLY A 134 29.68 -8.19 -2.48
C GLY A 134 29.47 -6.89 -3.25
N GLY A 135 28.83 -5.90 -2.63
CA GLY A 135 28.59 -4.58 -3.23
C GLY A 135 27.17 -4.38 -3.80
N TYR A 136 26.29 -5.37 -3.71
CA TYR A 136 24.91 -5.24 -4.19
C TYR A 136 24.07 -4.35 -3.26
N GLN A 137 23.39 -3.35 -3.80
CA GLN A 137 22.51 -2.45 -3.05
C GLN A 137 21.07 -2.60 -3.52
N PHE A 138 20.16 -2.83 -2.57
CA PHE A 138 18.74 -3.01 -2.88
C PHE A 138 18.05 -1.65 -3.13
N SER A 139 17.57 -1.40 -4.35
CA SER A 139 16.87 -0.14 -4.67
C SER A 139 15.36 -0.31 -4.84
N HIS A 140 14.91 -0.87 -5.96
CA HIS A 140 13.48 -0.98 -6.31
C HIS A 140 12.92 -2.39 -6.06
N GLU A 141 13.81 -3.38 -6.05
CA GLU A 141 13.57 -4.78 -5.74
C GLU A 141 13.13 -5.02 -4.29
N ARG A 142 13.32 -4.02 -3.40
CA ARG A 142 12.84 -4.03 -2.00
C ARG A 142 11.35 -4.36 -1.93
N LEU A 143 10.55 -3.90 -2.88
CA LEU A 143 9.12 -4.22 -2.96
C LEU A 143 8.89 -5.73 -3.08
N ILE A 144 9.55 -6.37 -4.04
CA ILE A 144 9.38 -7.81 -4.31
C ILE A 144 9.94 -8.63 -3.16
N LEU A 145 11.09 -8.23 -2.61
CA LEU A 145 11.71 -8.91 -1.48
C LEU A 145 10.82 -8.86 -0.22
N ASN A 146 10.24 -7.70 0.08
CA ASN A 146 9.31 -7.52 1.19
C ASN A 146 8.00 -8.31 0.97
N ALA A 147 7.48 -8.34 -0.25
CA ALA A 147 6.34 -9.20 -0.59
C ALA A 147 6.67 -10.68 -0.40
N PHE A 148 7.86 -11.11 -0.79
CA PHE A 148 8.33 -12.49 -0.62
C PHE A 148 8.42 -12.89 0.85
N PHE A 149 9.02 -12.06 1.71
CA PHE A 149 9.09 -12.35 3.15
C PHE A 149 7.70 -12.41 3.80
N THR A 150 6.80 -11.51 3.41
CA THR A 150 5.42 -11.58 3.91
C THR A 150 4.73 -12.87 3.47
N PHE A 151 4.83 -13.24 2.18
CA PHE A 151 4.25 -14.47 1.66
C PHE A 151 4.81 -15.72 2.36
N MET A 152 6.13 -15.78 2.58
CA MET A 152 6.78 -16.86 3.30
C MET A 152 6.34 -16.93 4.76
N GLY A 153 6.27 -15.79 5.44
CA GLY A 153 5.78 -15.71 6.80
C GLY A 153 4.36 -16.26 6.94
N LEU A 154 3.47 -15.91 6.01
CA LEU A 154 2.09 -16.42 6.00
C LEU A 154 2.01 -17.93 5.76
N LEU A 155 2.90 -18.49 4.93
CA LEU A 155 2.99 -19.94 4.74
C LEU A 155 3.31 -20.67 6.04
N PHE A 156 4.21 -20.14 6.87
CA PHE A 156 4.52 -20.72 8.18
C PHE A 156 3.34 -20.62 9.17
N LEU A 157 2.45 -19.64 9.01
CA LEU A 157 1.24 -19.50 9.84
C LEU A 157 0.06 -20.37 9.38
N THR A 158 0.20 -21.13 8.31
CA THR A 158 -0.90 -21.95 7.80
C THR A 158 -1.33 -22.98 8.83
N MET A 159 -2.63 -23.03 9.13
CA MET A 159 -3.17 -24.02 10.05
C MET A 159 -3.19 -25.40 9.38
N GLY A 160 -2.74 -26.42 10.11
CA GLY A 160 -2.89 -27.82 9.71
C GLY A 160 -4.36 -28.17 9.46
N LYS A 161 -4.60 -29.07 8.50
CA LYS A 161 -5.92 -29.45 7.94
C LYS A 161 -6.97 -29.77 9.01
N ASP A 162 -6.55 -30.34 10.15
CA ASP A 162 -7.45 -30.80 11.23
C ASP A 162 -8.12 -29.67 12.02
N ARG A 163 -7.46 -28.51 12.17
CA ARG A 163 -8.05 -27.38 12.91
C ARG A 163 -9.11 -26.63 12.12
N LYS A 164 -9.12 -26.77 10.78
CA LYS A 164 -10.11 -26.14 9.87
C LYS A 164 -11.50 -26.76 10.04
N ARG A 165 -11.59 -28.06 10.36
CA ARG A 165 -12.85 -28.77 10.60
C ARG A 165 -13.52 -28.34 11.91
N LEU A 166 -12.73 -28.19 12.98
CA LEU A 166 -13.20 -27.81 14.32
C LEU A 166 -13.73 -26.36 14.43
N LEU A 167 -13.29 -25.46 13.55
CA LEU A 167 -13.81 -24.08 13.50
C LEU A 167 -15.10 -23.98 12.69
N HIS A 168 -15.25 -24.77 11.62
CA HIS A 168 -16.48 -24.84 10.84
C HIS A 168 -17.63 -25.53 11.59
N GLU A 169 -17.33 -26.43 12.55
CA GLU A 169 -18.36 -27.04 13.42
C GLU A 169 -18.80 -26.14 14.58
N ARG A 170 -18.17 -24.98 14.80
CA ARG A 170 -18.48 -24.04 15.88
C ARG A 170 -19.18 -22.75 15.43
N VAL A 171 -19.40 -22.57 14.12
CA VAL A 171 -20.13 -21.43 13.52
C VAL A 171 -21.41 -21.98 12.90
#